data_AF-A0A3P7DFH1-F1
#
_entry.id   AF-A0A3P7DFH1-F1
#
_cell.length_a   1.000
_cell.length_b   1.000
_cell.length_c   1.000
_cell.angle_alpha   90.00
_cell.angle_beta   90.00
_cell.angle_gamma   90.00
#
_symmetry.space_group_name_H-M   'P 1'
#
loop_
_entity.id
_entity.type
_entity.pdbx_description
1 polymer ?
#
loop_
_entity_poly.entity_id
_entity_poly.type
_entity_poly.pdbx_seq_one_letter_code
_entity_poly.pdbx_strand_id
1 'polypeptide(L)'
;MSAREIYEPTTDTESAMYGPFFGTLGVSAAMMFTAAGSACGTAKSGTGIASMAVTRPDLVMKAIIPVVMAGIVAIYGLVVAVVYAGRVTSSADGFKIDQGFSMFAGGLVCGLCGCGAGYAIGIAGDAGVRALSQQPRFFIGMILILIFAEVLVAESPAYSPFFGYMGAASAQIFTVLGAAYGTAKSAVGISSMGVMRPELIMKSVIPVIMAGIIGIYGLVVAMVLKGKVTKASDGYTLDKGFAHLAAGLTCGLCGLGAGYAIGIVGDAGVRGTAQQPRLFVGMILILIFSEVGIFTDVS
;
A
#
# COMPACT_ATOMS: atom_id res chain seq x y z
N MET A 1 49.82 -26.03 12.01
CA MET A 1 49.10 -24.75 12.09
C MET A 1 48.68 -24.36 10.69
N SER A 2 47.38 -24.45 10.41
CA SER A 2 46.79 -24.20 9.08
C SER A 2 46.54 -22.70 8.93
N ALA A 3 46.92 -22.13 7.78
CA ALA A 3 46.81 -20.70 7.45
C ALA A 3 45.37 -20.15 7.39
N ARG A 4 44.34 -20.96 7.70
CA ARG A 4 42.93 -20.53 7.76
C ARG A 4 42.54 -19.84 9.07
N GLU A 5 43.16 -20.19 10.19
CA GLU A 5 42.75 -19.68 11.52
C GLU A 5 43.22 -18.24 11.81
N ILE A 6 44.10 -17.67 10.98
CA ILE A 6 44.72 -16.35 11.21
C ILE A 6 43.95 -15.21 10.50
N TYR A 7 43.05 -15.52 9.56
CA TYR A 7 42.33 -14.50 8.76
C TYR A 7 40.83 -14.37 9.07
N GLU A 8 40.29 -15.14 10.01
CA GLU A 8 38.84 -15.25 10.27
C GLU A 8 38.20 -14.39 11.41
N PRO A 9 38.90 -13.61 12.28
CA PRO A 9 38.20 -12.96 13.40
C PRO A 9 37.59 -11.56 13.11
N THR A 10 37.76 -10.95 11.92
CA THR A 10 37.33 -9.56 11.67
C THR A 10 36.05 -9.40 10.84
N THR A 11 35.62 -10.38 10.05
CA THR A 11 34.41 -10.27 9.21
C THR A 11 33.11 -10.56 9.95
N ASP A 12 33.16 -11.36 11.02
CA ASP A 12 31.98 -11.76 11.79
C ASP A 12 31.56 -10.71 12.84
N THR A 13 32.49 -9.88 13.31
CA THR A 13 32.20 -8.82 14.30
C THR A 13 31.53 -7.59 13.69
N GLU A 14 31.91 -7.19 12.46
CA GLU A 14 31.22 -6.08 11.77
C GLU A 14 29.81 -6.49 11.32
N SER A 15 29.64 -7.72 10.83
CA SER A 15 28.34 -8.23 10.38
C SER A 15 27.34 -8.42 11.52
N ALA A 16 27.81 -8.76 12.72
CA ALA A 16 27.00 -8.82 13.94
C ALA A 16 26.54 -7.44 14.45
N MET A 17 27.24 -6.34 14.11
CA MET A 17 26.87 -5.00 14.57
C MET A 17 25.86 -4.31 13.64
N TYR A 18 26.01 -4.46 12.32
CA TYR A 18 25.12 -3.79 11.35
C TYR A 18 23.80 -4.53 11.12
N GLY A 19 23.79 -5.86 11.23
CA GLY A 19 22.59 -6.68 11.08
C GLY A 19 21.40 -6.21 11.95
N PRO A 20 21.54 -6.17 13.29
CA PRO A 20 20.47 -5.70 14.18
C PRO A 20 20.15 -4.21 14.01
N PHE A 21 21.13 -3.37 13.59
CA PHE A 21 20.86 -1.96 13.28
C PHE A 21 19.87 -1.81 12.12
N PHE A 22 20.09 -2.48 10.99
CA PHE A 22 19.16 -2.43 9.87
C PHE A 22 17.81 -3.09 10.18
N GLY A 23 17.82 -4.18 10.97
CA GLY A 23 16.58 -4.82 11.42
C GLY A 23 15.71 -3.90 12.28
N THR A 24 16.30 -3.26 13.30
CA THR A 24 15.60 -2.30 14.17
C THR A 24 15.18 -1.02 13.43
N LEU A 25 15.97 -0.58 12.45
CA LEU A 25 15.61 0.51 11.54
C LEU A 25 14.36 0.14 10.72
N GLY A 26 14.26 -1.09 10.21
CA GLY A 26 13.07 -1.60 9.53
C GLY A 26 11.83 -1.63 10.42
N VAL A 27 11.97 -2.16 11.64
CA VAL A 27 10.92 -2.20 12.66
C VAL A 27 10.39 -0.80 12.98
N SER A 28 11.31 0.15 13.22
CA SER A 28 10.95 1.54 13.53
C SER A 28 10.33 2.26 12.33
N ALA A 29 10.83 2.05 11.11
CA ALA A 29 10.23 2.59 9.90
C ALA A 29 8.80 2.06 9.70
N ALA A 30 8.58 0.75 9.89
CA ALA A 30 7.25 0.15 9.80
C ALA A 30 6.27 0.80 10.78
N MET A 31 6.65 0.92 12.05
CA MET A 31 5.80 1.56 13.06
C MET A 31 5.58 3.05 12.76
N MET A 32 6.64 3.81 12.46
CA MET A 32 6.54 5.25 12.26
C MET A 32 5.64 5.61 11.08
N PHE A 33 5.84 4.96 9.93
CA PHE A 33 5.10 5.31 8.71
C PHE A 33 3.65 4.79 8.74
N THR A 34 3.38 3.60 9.31
CA THR A 34 1.99 3.14 9.47
C THR A 34 1.24 3.98 10.51
N ALA A 35 1.89 4.36 11.62
CA ALA A 35 1.30 5.27 12.61
C ALA A 35 1.05 6.66 12.02
N ALA A 36 1.98 7.19 11.21
CA ALA A 36 1.78 8.45 10.50
C ALA A 36 0.60 8.37 9.51
N GLY A 37 0.49 7.28 8.75
CA GLY A 37 -0.64 6.99 7.87
C GLY A 37 -1.98 6.96 8.60
N SER A 38 -2.04 6.20 9.69
CA SER A 38 -3.21 6.08 10.55
C SER A 38 -3.60 7.42 11.20
N ALA A 39 -2.62 8.19 11.68
CA ALA A 39 -2.85 9.51 12.25
C ALA A 39 -3.42 10.49 11.20
N CYS A 40 -2.84 10.52 9.99
CA CYS A 40 -3.35 11.35 8.90
C CYS A 40 -4.76 10.91 8.47
N GLY A 41 -5.00 9.61 8.35
CA GLY A 41 -6.29 9.01 7.99
C GLY A 41 -7.38 9.33 9.01
N THR A 42 -7.06 9.19 10.28
CA THR A 42 -7.94 9.52 11.41
C THR A 42 -8.22 11.01 11.47
N ALA A 43 -7.20 11.86 11.31
CA ALA A 43 -7.36 13.31 11.36
C ALA A 43 -8.31 13.81 10.25
N LYS A 44 -8.10 13.36 9.00
CA LYS A 44 -8.97 13.72 7.87
C LYS A 44 -10.38 13.16 8.02
N SER A 45 -10.52 11.89 8.40
CA SER A 45 -11.86 11.32 8.64
C SER A 45 -12.60 12.05 9.76
N GLY A 46 -11.87 12.44 10.82
CA GLY A 46 -12.38 13.20 11.96
C GLY A 46 -12.94 14.57 11.58
N THR A 47 -12.35 15.29 10.61
CA THR A 47 -12.91 16.56 10.14
C THR A 47 -14.29 16.39 9.50
N GLY A 48 -14.49 15.29 8.76
CA GLY A 48 -15.79 14.93 8.19
C GLY A 48 -16.82 14.66 9.29
N ILE A 49 -16.46 13.86 10.30
CA ILE A 49 -17.34 13.54 11.44
C ILE A 49 -17.72 14.80 12.21
N ALA A 50 -16.77 15.70 12.48
CA ALA A 50 -17.04 16.95 13.20
C ALA A 50 -18.09 17.82 12.50
N SER A 51 -18.02 17.93 11.16
CA SER A 51 -19.02 18.65 10.37
C SER A 51 -20.39 17.97 10.33
N MET A 52 -20.41 16.64 10.40
CA MET A 52 -21.65 15.87 10.44
C MET A 52 -22.30 15.89 11.84
N ALA A 53 -21.50 15.91 12.91
CA ALA A 53 -22.00 15.83 14.29
C ALA A 53 -22.94 16.97 14.66
N VAL A 54 -22.75 18.16 14.07
CA VAL A 54 -23.63 19.32 14.29
C VAL A 54 -24.90 19.28 13.43
N THR A 55 -24.92 18.53 12.34
CA THR A 55 -26.06 18.47 11.40
C THR A 55 -26.94 17.25 11.62
N ARG A 56 -26.36 16.07 11.90
CA ARG A 56 -27.04 14.78 12.13
C ARG A 56 -26.31 13.95 13.19
N PRO A 57 -26.55 14.21 14.49
CA PRO A 57 -25.87 13.49 15.57
C PRO A 57 -26.22 12.00 15.62
N ASP A 58 -27.38 11.61 15.10
CA ASP A 58 -27.87 10.24 14.98
C ASP A 58 -27.00 9.36 14.06
N LEU A 59 -26.33 9.97 13.08
CA LEU A 59 -25.49 9.25 12.13
C LEU A 59 -24.02 9.12 12.59
N VAL A 60 -23.62 9.79 13.67
CA VAL A 60 -22.21 9.86 14.12
C VAL A 60 -21.61 8.48 14.33
N MET A 61 -22.37 7.54 14.90
CA MET A 61 -21.91 6.17 15.10
C MET A 61 -21.56 5.45 13.79
N LYS A 62 -22.26 5.75 12.68
CA LYS A 62 -21.92 5.20 11.35
C LYS A 62 -20.68 5.86 10.77
N ALA A 63 -20.45 7.13 11.09
CA ALA A 63 -19.31 7.89 10.58
C ALA A 63 -17.99 7.59 11.30
N ILE A 64 -18.00 6.78 12.38
CA ILE A 64 -16.79 6.31 13.06
C ILE A 64 -16.02 5.26 12.24
N ILE A 65 -16.66 4.57 11.29
CA ILE A 65 -16.04 3.46 10.54
C ILE A 65 -14.73 3.83 9.82
N PRO A 66 -14.62 4.94 9.08
CA PRO A 66 -13.35 5.34 8.47
C PRO A 66 -12.22 5.55 9.48
N VAL A 67 -12.54 6.04 10.69
CA VAL A 67 -11.55 6.21 11.78
C VAL A 67 -11.07 4.86 12.29
N VAL A 68 -11.99 3.91 12.47
CA VAL A 68 -11.63 2.55 12.90
C VAL A 68 -10.75 1.87 11.85
N MET A 69 -11.07 1.98 10.56
CA MET A 69 -10.25 1.43 9.47
C MET A 69 -8.86 2.05 9.47
N ALA A 70 -8.76 3.39 9.50
CA ALA A 70 -7.46 4.06 9.62
C ALA A 70 -6.66 3.59 10.85
N GLY A 71 -7.32 3.28 11.98
CA GLY A 71 -6.69 2.71 13.17
C GLY A 71 -6.12 1.30 12.98
N ILE A 72 -6.80 0.44 12.20
CA ILE A 72 -6.35 -0.93 11.91
C ILE A 72 -5.00 -0.90 11.16
N VAL A 73 -4.76 0.11 10.32
CA VAL A 73 -3.46 0.30 9.63
C VAL A 73 -2.28 0.39 10.61
N ALA A 74 -2.45 1.08 11.75
CA ALA A 74 -1.41 1.14 12.79
C ALA A 74 -1.19 -0.21 13.48
N ILE A 75 -2.26 -1.00 13.64
CA ILE A 75 -2.19 -2.35 14.21
C ILE A 75 -1.38 -3.26 13.28
N TYR A 76 -1.54 -3.17 11.96
CA TYR A 76 -0.71 -3.93 11.01
C TYR A 76 0.77 -3.63 11.19
N GLY A 77 1.15 -2.35 11.27
CA GLY A 77 2.54 -1.95 11.52
C GLY A 77 3.08 -2.43 12.86
N LEU A 78 2.27 -2.37 13.92
CA LEU A 78 2.63 -2.89 15.24
C LEU A 78 2.86 -4.41 15.21
N VAL A 79 1.96 -5.17 14.58
CA VAL A 79 2.08 -6.63 14.47
C VAL A 79 3.34 -7.01 13.69
N VAL A 80 3.60 -6.36 12.55
CA VAL A 80 4.82 -6.60 11.76
C VAL A 80 6.07 -6.29 12.59
N ALA A 81 6.06 -5.16 13.30
CA ALA A 81 7.17 -4.73 14.13
C ALA A 81 7.45 -5.70 15.30
N VAL A 82 6.40 -6.21 15.96
CA VAL A 82 6.54 -7.23 17.02
C VAL A 82 7.06 -8.54 16.44
N VAL A 83 6.55 -8.97 15.28
CA VAL A 83 7.01 -10.19 14.60
C VAL A 83 8.47 -10.07 14.18
N TYR A 84 8.91 -8.90 13.72
CA TYR A 84 10.29 -8.66 13.33
C TYR A 84 11.21 -8.57 14.55
N ALA A 85 10.80 -7.86 15.60
CA ALA A 85 11.54 -7.80 16.87
C ALA A 85 11.77 -9.19 17.47
N GLY A 86 10.75 -10.06 17.45
CA GLY A 86 10.91 -11.46 17.88
C GLY A 86 11.98 -12.22 17.11
N ARG A 87 12.15 -11.95 15.81
CA ARG A 87 13.18 -12.61 14.97
C ARG A 87 14.58 -12.04 15.17
N VAL A 88 14.71 -10.76 15.53
CA VAL A 88 16.00 -10.15 15.89
C VAL A 88 16.59 -10.81 17.13
N THR A 89 15.74 -11.17 18.10
CA THR A 89 16.18 -11.80 19.35
C THR A 89 16.37 -13.32 19.26
N SER A 90 15.68 -14.02 18.35
CA SER A 90 15.71 -15.49 18.25
C SER A 90 16.75 -16.10 17.32
N SER A 91 17.65 -15.31 16.72
CA SER A 91 18.65 -15.85 15.79
C SER A 91 19.88 -16.39 16.53
N ALA A 92 19.83 -17.68 16.91
CA ALA A 92 20.92 -18.40 17.58
C ALA A 92 22.19 -18.55 16.72
N ASP A 93 22.10 -18.40 15.39
CA ASP A 93 23.20 -18.62 14.42
C ASP A 93 23.90 -17.32 13.94
N GLY A 94 23.73 -16.21 14.67
CA GLY A 94 24.28 -14.91 14.29
C GLY A 94 23.43 -14.19 13.25
N PHE A 95 23.09 -12.93 13.53
CA PHE A 95 22.21 -12.13 12.68
C PHE A 95 22.98 -11.61 11.47
N LYS A 96 22.93 -12.34 10.35
CA LYS A 96 23.62 -11.96 9.11
C LYS A 96 23.05 -10.67 8.53
N ILE A 97 23.92 -9.83 7.98
CA ILE A 97 23.57 -8.54 7.34
C ILE A 97 22.39 -8.68 6.35
N ASP A 98 22.33 -9.78 5.60
CA ASP A 98 21.25 -10.08 4.65
C ASP A 98 19.85 -10.12 5.28
N GLN A 99 19.74 -10.61 6.53
CA GLN A 99 18.47 -10.65 7.27
C GLN A 99 18.10 -9.26 7.81
N GLY A 100 19.09 -8.46 8.21
CA GLY A 100 18.88 -7.07 8.63
C GLY A 100 18.32 -6.22 7.49
N PHE A 101 18.89 -6.34 6.30
CA PHE A 101 18.39 -5.65 5.11
C PHE A 101 17.01 -6.11 4.67
N SER A 102 16.69 -7.40 4.82
CA SER A 102 15.37 -7.89 4.46
C SER A 102 14.28 -7.39 5.41
N MET A 103 14.58 -7.28 6.71
CA MET A 103 13.70 -6.63 7.69
C MET A 103 13.59 -5.12 7.46
N PHE A 104 14.68 -4.46 7.04
CA PHE A 104 14.64 -3.06 6.64
C PHE A 104 13.69 -2.82 5.45
N ALA A 105 13.87 -3.57 4.37
CA ALA A 105 13.03 -3.45 3.18
C ALA A 105 11.56 -3.81 3.47
N GLY A 106 11.31 -4.92 4.18
CA GLY A 106 9.96 -5.32 4.58
C GLY A 106 9.27 -4.29 5.47
N GLY A 107 10.01 -3.71 6.42
CA GLY A 107 9.49 -2.67 7.30
C GLY A 107 9.20 -1.36 6.57
N LEU A 108 10.05 -0.97 5.63
CA LEU A 108 9.86 0.21 4.79
C LEU A 108 8.66 0.05 3.84
N VAL A 109 8.45 -1.13 3.26
CA VAL A 109 7.26 -1.45 2.45
C VAL A 109 6.00 -1.35 3.30
N CYS A 110 5.93 -2.08 4.41
CA CYS A 110 4.78 -2.06 5.32
C CYS A 110 4.45 -0.62 5.76
N GLY A 111 5.48 0.13 6.16
CA GLY A 111 5.38 1.52 6.56
C GLY A 111 4.79 2.42 5.47
N LEU A 112 5.41 2.46 4.29
CA LEU A 112 5.00 3.35 3.20
C LEU A 112 3.64 2.94 2.59
N CYS A 113 3.36 1.65 2.49
CA CYS A 113 2.06 1.14 2.07
C CYS A 113 0.96 1.55 3.06
N GLY A 114 1.21 1.41 4.37
CA GLY A 114 0.28 1.88 5.40
C GLY A 114 0.10 3.39 5.40
N CYS A 115 1.15 4.16 5.08
CA CYS A 115 1.04 5.61 4.89
C CYS A 115 0.09 5.97 3.72
N GLY A 116 0.26 5.30 2.58
CA GLY A 116 -0.61 5.46 1.40
C GLY A 116 -2.06 5.05 1.67
N ALA A 117 -2.26 3.88 2.28
CA ALA A 117 -3.58 3.38 2.67
C ALA A 117 -4.28 4.34 3.64
N GLY A 118 -3.59 4.77 4.71
CA GLY A 118 -4.12 5.74 5.67
C GLY A 118 -4.51 7.08 5.03
N TYR A 119 -3.71 7.58 4.09
CA TYR A 119 -4.04 8.79 3.33
C TYR A 119 -5.29 8.61 2.47
N ALA A 120 -5.43 7.47 1.77
CA ALA A 120 -6.58 7.16 0.93
C ALA A 120 -7.86 6.99 1.75
N ILE A 121 -7.78 6.25 2.87
CA ILE A 121 -8.86 6.09 3.85
C ILE A 121 -9.29 7.44 4.42
N GLY A 122 -8.33 8.33 4.75
CA GLY A 122 -8.64 9.65 5.27
C GLY A 122 -9.44 10.52 4.30
N ILE A 123 -9.07 10.52 3.01
CA ILE A 123 -9.78 11.29 1.99
C ILE A 123 -11.14 10.66 1.67
N ALA A 124 -11.19 9.33 1.50
CA ALA A 124 -12.43 8.60 1.27
C ALA A 124 -13.40 8.74 2.45
N GLY A 125 -12.87 8.74 3.67
CA GLY A 125 -13.59 8.94 4.93
C GLY A 125 -14.15 10.34 5.05
N ASP A 126 -13.34 11.39 4.86
CA ASP A 126 -13.82 12.78 4.92
C ASP A 126 -14.92 13.05 3.89
N ALA A 127 -14.69 12.68 2.62
CA ALA A 127 -15.66 12.86 1.56
C ALA A 127 -16.91 12.00 1.76
N GLY A 128 -16.74 10.74 2.16
CA GLY A 128 -17.82 9.79 2.38
C GLY A 128 -18.70 10.13 3.57
N VAL A 129 -18.11 10.59 4.69
CA VAL A 129 -18.87 11.04 5.86
C VAL A 129 -19.68 12.29 5.55
N ARG A 130 -19.12 13.25 4.80
CA ARG A 130 -19.87 14.42 4.32
C ARG A 130 -21.02 14.01 3.40
N ALA A 131 -20.81 13.04 2.53
CA ALA A 131 -21.88 12.50 1.68
C ALA A 131 -22.97 11.77 2.50
N LEU A 132 -22.56 11.01 3.52
CA LEU A 132 -23.45 10.32 4.45
C LEU A 132 -24.35 11.30 5.23
N SER A 133 -23.83 12.48 5.58
CA SER A 133 -24.60 13.54 6.25
C SER A 133 -25.84 13.95 5.46
N GLN A 134 -25.78 13.89 4.13
CA GLN A 134 -26.90 14.22 3.26
C GLN A 134 -27.76 12.98 3.01
N GLN A 135 -27.12 11.84 2.72
CA GLN A 135 -27.79 10.61 2.35
C GLN A 135 -27.31 9.37 3.13
N PRO A 136 -28.12 8.82 4.06
CA PRO A 136 -27.72 7.66 4.87
C PRO A 136 -27.54 6.37 4.05
N ARG A 137 -28.05 6.32 2.81
CA ARG A 137 -27.87 5.20 1.87
C ARG A 137 -26.42 5.07 1.35
N PHE A 138 -25.63 6.13 1.48
CA PHE A 138 -24.23 6.15 1.05
C PHE A 138 -23.32 5.18 1.85
N PHE A 139 -23.78 4.73 3.02
CA PHE A 139 -23.02 3.92 3.97
C PHE A 139 -22.39 2.66 3.36
N ILE A 140 -23.13 1.92 2.52
CA ILE A 140 -22.63 0.68 1.91
C ILE A 140 -21.50 0.97 0.91
N GLY A 141 -21.65 2.02 0.10
CA GLY A 141 -20.60 2.45 -0.83
C GLY A 141 -19.34 2.90 -0.12
N MET A 142 -19.51 3.65 0.98
CA MET A 142 -18.40 4.07 1.84
C MET A 142 -17.62 2.85 2.38
N ILE A 143 -18.30 1.82 2.89
CA ILE A 143 -17.66 0.61 3.40
C ILE A 143 -16.87 -0.11 2.30
N LEU A 144 -17.45 -0.28 1.11
CA LEU A 144 -16.75 -0.94 0.00
C LEU A 144 -15.47 -0.20 -0.39
N ILE A 145 -15.53 1.13 -0.49
CA ILE A 145 -14.36 1.96 -0.80
C ILE A 145 -13.28 1.79 0.28
N LEU A 146 -13.65 1.80 1.55
CA LEU A 146 -12.71 1.63 2.66
C LEU A 146 -12.06 0.25 2.67
N ILE A 147 -12.82 -0.81 2.40
CA ILE A 147 -12.27 -2.17 2.30
C ILE A 147 -11.22 -2.24 1.19
N PHE A 148 -11.50 -1.68 0.00
CA PHE A 148 -10.52 -1.65 -1.08
C PHE A 148 -9.29 -0.77 -0.74
N ALA A 149 -9.46 0.28 0.07
CA ALA A 149 -8.36 1.10 0.56
C ALA A 149 -7.47 0.37 1.60
N GLU A 150 -8.03 -0.59 2.36
CA GLU A 150 -7.29 -1.44 3.30
C GLU A 150 -6.53 -2.57 2.60
N VAL A 151 -7.09 -3.14 1.53
CA VAL A 151 -6.48 -4.26 0.77
C VAL A 151 -5.09 -3.92 0.23
N LEU A 152 -4.73 -2.64 0.15
CA LEU A 152 -3.38 -2.19 -0.20
C LEU A 152 -2.30 -2.64 0.80
N VAL A 153 -2.67 -2.95 2.05
CA VAL A 153 -1.76 -3.44 3.09
C VAL A 153 -1.70 -4.97 3.04
N ALA A 154 -1.22 -5.53 1.93
CA ALA A 154 -0.96 -6.95 1.81
C ALA A 154 0.51 -7.25 2.14
N GLU A 155 0.72 -8.10 3.15
CA GLU A 155 2.06 -8.41 3.66
C GLU A 155 2.79 -9.42 2.77
N SER A 156 4.02 -9.08 2.35
CA SER A 156 4.99 -10.02 1.78
C SER A 156 6.23 -10.10 2.66
N PRO A 157 6.45 -11.21 3.39
CA PRO A 157 7.68 -11.37 4.16
C PRO A 157 8.83 -11.74 3.20
N ALA A 158 9.97 -11.05 3.29
CA ALA A 158 11.03 -11.06 2.30
C ALA A 158 12.36 -11.55 2.93
N TYR A 159 13.08 -12.54 2.33
CA TYR A 159 14.31 -13.18 2.89
C TYR A 159 15.33 -13.64 1.78
N SER A 160 16.55 -13.01 1.60
CA SER A 160 17.61 -13.09 0.48
C SER A 160 17.90 -11.92 -0.57
N PRO A 161 19.15 -11.67 -1.05
CA PRO A 161 19.93 -10.40 -1.27
C PRO A 161 19.29 -8.99 -1.44
N PHE A 162 20.04 -7.97 -0.97
CA PHE A 162 19.69 -6.53 -0.87
C PHE A 162 19.05 -5.88 -2.12
N PHE A 163 19.70 -5.94 -3.29
CA PHE A 163 19.17 -5.30 -4.50
C PHE A 163 17.87 -5.96 -4.99
N GLY A 164 17.73 -7.27 -4.79
CA GLY A 164 16.49 -7.99 -5.06
C GLY A 164 15.36 -7.51 -4.14
N TYR A 165 15.65 -7.26 -2.86
CA TYR A 165 14.67 -6.69 -1.92
C TYR A 165 14.26 -5.28 -2.26
N MET A 166 15.20 -4.42 -2.61
CA MET A 166 14.86 -3.06 -3.01
C MET A 166 14.01 -3.05 -4.29
N GLY A 167 14.24 -4.00 -5.21
CA GLY A 167 13.38 -4.24 -6.37
C GLY A 167 11.96 -4.66 -5.98
N ALA A 168 11.82 -5.72 -5.19
CA ALA A 168 10.52 -6.19 -4.72
C ALA A 168 9.77 -5.13 -3.88
N ALA A 169 10.52 -4.39 -3.04
CA ALA A 169 9.98 -3.32 -2.22
C ALA A 169 9.49 -2.14 -3.08
N SER A 170 10.31 -1.66 -4.01
CA SER A 170 9.94 -0.54 -4.89
C SER A 170 8.74 -0.88 -5.77
N ALA A 171 8.68 -2.11 -6.32
CA ALA A 171 7.52 -2.59 -7.05
C ALA A 171 6.24 -2.38 -6.25
N GLN A 172 6.25 -2.81 -4.99
CA GLN A 172 5.09 -2.72 -4.11
C GLN A 172 4.75 -1.31 -3.67
N ILE A 173 5.73 -0.55 -3.22
CA ILE A 173 5.53 0.81 -2.72
C ILE A 173 4.91 1.68 -3.81
N PHE A 174 5.45 1.66 -5.02
CA PHE A 174 4.95 2.51 -6.10
C PHE A 174 3.58 2.06 -6.62
N THR A 175 3.31 0.76 -6.74
CA THR A 175 1.96 0.29 -7.11
C THR A 175 0.93 0.65 -6.05
N VAL A 176 1.28 0.55 -4.77
CA VAL A 176 0.37 0.88 -3.66
C VAL A 176 0.13 2.39 -3.59
N LEU A 177 1.14 3.22 -3.80
CA LEU A 177 0.94 4.67 -3.88
C LEU A 177 0.02 5.06 -5.05
N GLY A 178 0.16 4.41 -6.20
CA GLY A 178 -0.74 4.59 -7.34
C GLY A 178 -2.18 4.18 -7.03
N ALA A 179 -2.35 3.00 -6.47
CA ALA A 179 -3.65 2.47 -6.06
C ALA A 179 -4.31 3.32 -4.95
N ALA A 180 -3.52 3.82 -4.00
CA ALA A 180 -3.98 4.72 -2.93
C ALA A 180 -4.47 6.05 -3.51
N TYR A 181 -3.71 6.66 -4.43
CA TYR A 181 -4.14 7.88 -5.12
C TYR A 181 -5.40 7.64 -5.97
N GLY A 182 -5.43 6.55 -6.73
CA GLY A 182 -6.57 6.15 -7.55
C GLY A 182 -7.85 5.98 -6.74
N THR A 183 -7.72 5.32 -5.58
CA THR A 183 -8.81 5.13 -4.61
C THR A 183 -9.25 6.46 -4.00
N ALA A 184 -8.31 7.30 -3.54
CA ALA A 184 -8.62 8.59 -2.91
C ALA A 184 -9.38 9.52 -3.85
N LYS A 185 -8.92 9.68 -5.10
CA LYS A 185 -9.56 10.57 -6.09
C LYS A 185 -10.90 10.04 -6.57
N SER A 186 -11.00 8.74 -6.85
CA SER A 186 -12.26 8.12 -7.23
C SER A 186 -13.29 8.21 -6.11
N ALA A 187 -12.88 8.03 -4.85
CA ALA A 187 -13.76 8.14 -3.68
C ALA A 187 -14.37 9.54 -3.51
N VAL A 188 -13.59 10.61 -3.73
CA VAL A 188 -14.12 11.98 -3.73
C VAL A 188 -15.20 12.15 -4.81
N GLY A 189 -14.95 11.65 -6.03
CA GLY A 189 -15.93 11.66 -7.12
C GLY A 189 -17.20 10.89 -6.77
N ILE A 190 -17.07 9.66 -6.27
CA ILE A 190 -18.20 8.81 -5.86
C ILE A 190 -19.00 9.47 -4.74
N SER A 191 -18.32 10.12 -3.77
CA SER A 191 -18.97 10.82 -2.67
C SER A 191 -19.78 12.01 -3.16
N SER A 192 -19.24 12.81 -4.09
CA SER A 192 -19.95 13.95 -4.68
C SER A 192 -21.16 13.52 -5.52
N MET A 193 -21.03 12.43 -6.29
CA MET A 193 -22.12 11.85 -7.07
C MET A 193 -23.17 11.21 -6.17
N GLY A 194 -22.74 10.52 -5.11
CA GLY A 194 -23.61 9.80 -4.17
C GLY A 194 -24.54 10.71 -3.38
N VAL A 195 -24.22 12.01 -3.22
CA VAL A 195 -25.14 13.01 -2.64
C VAL A 195 -26.30 13.34 -3.59
N MET A 196 -26.12 13.21 -4.90
CA MET A 196 -27.15 13.51 -5.90
C MET A 196 -27.92 12.26 -6.32
N ARG A 197 -27.24 11.12 -6.52
CA ARG A 197 -27.80 9.88 -7.05
C ARG A 197 -27.26 8.66 -6.29
N PRO A 198 -27.82 8.29 -5.12
CA PRO A 198 -27.33 7.19 -4.31
C PRO A 198 -27.43 5.83 -5.01
N GLU A 199 -28.38 5.68 -5.94
CA GLU A 199 -28.61 4.43 -6.67
C GLU A 199 -27.42 4.10 -7.60
N LEU A 200 -26.62 5.09 -7.99
CA LEU A 200 -25.47 4.92 -8.87
C LEU A 200 -24.17 4.58 -8.11
N ILE A 201 -24.17 4.60 -6.78
CA ILE A 201 -22.98 4.34 -5.96
C ILE A 201 -22.41 2.96 -6.25
N MET A 202 -23.24 1.91 -6.25
CA MET A 202 -22.78 0.53 -6.45
C MET A 202 -22.11 0.33 -7.81
N LYS A 203 -22.58 1.01 -8.86
CA LYS A 203 -21.95 0.98 -10.19
C LYS A 203 -20.66 1.78 -10.23
N SER A 204 -20.58 2.84 -9.46
CA SER A 204 -19.45 3.77 -9.46
C SER A 204 -18.28 3.32 -8.60
N VAL A 205 -18.37 2.18 -7.90
CA VAL A 205 -17.25 1.60 -7.14
C VAL A 205 -16.19 0.97 -8.05
N ILE A 206 -16.51 0.64 -9.30
CA ILE A 206 -15.59 -0.02 -10.27
C ILE A 206 -14.20 0.65 -10.38
N PRO A 207 -14.05 1.99 -10.49
CA PRO A 207 -12.74 2.63 -10.55
C PRO A 207 -11.88 2.37 -9.30
N VAL A 208 -12.51 2.26 -8.12
CA VAL A 208 -11.82 1.93 -6.87
C VAL A 208 -11.36 0.46 -6.88
N ILE A 209 -12.18 -0.44 -7.40
CA ILE A 209 -11.80 -1.86 -7.57
C ILE A 209 -10.59 -1.97 -8.51
N MET A 210 -10.62 -1.28 -9.66
CA MET A 210 -9.52 -1.28 -10.62
C MET A 210 -8.24 -0.69 -10.03
N ALA A 211 -8.35 0.40 -9.25
CA ALA A 211 -7.21 0.95 -8.51
C ALA A 211 -6.65 -0.08 -7.50
N GLY A 212 -7.50 -0.78 -6.75
CA GLY A 212 -7.06 -1.79 -5.78
C GLY A 212 -6.34 -2.99 -6.41
N ILE A 213 -6.78 -3.44 -7.58
CA ILE A 213 -6.14 -4.54 -8.32
C ILE A 213 -4.68 -4.20 -8.69
N ILE A 214 -4.35 -2.94 -8.96
CA ILE A 214 -2.96 -2.50 -9.22
C ILE A 214 -2.03 -2.81 -8.04
N GLY A 215 -2.52 -2.64 -6.81
CA GLY A 215 -1.76 -2.98 -5.61
C GLY A 215 -1.46 -4.49 -5.52
N ILE A 216 -2.41 -5.32 -5.93
CA ILE A 216 -2.25 -6.78 -5.99
C ILE A 216 -1.24 -7.17 -7.07
N TYR A 217 -1.20 -6.49 -8.22
CA TYR A 217 -0.19 -6.76 -9.26
C TYR A 217 1.23 -6.55 -8.74
N GLY A 218 1.49 -5.46 -8.01
CA GLY A 218 2.80 -5.27 -7.39
C GLY A 218 3.15 -6.37 -6.39
N LEU A 219 2.16 -6.94 -5.70
CA LEU A 219 2.36 -7.97 -4.67
C LEU A 219 2.81 -9.26 -5.35
N VAL A 220 2.12 -9.63 -6.42
CA VAL A 220 2.48 -10.77 -7.25
C VAL A 220 3.88 -10.59 -7.82
N VAL A 221 4.22 -9.40 -8.35
CA VAL A 221 5.57 -9.14 -8.88
C VAL A 221 6.64 -9.23 -7.78
N ALA A 222 6.39 -8.68 -6.59
CA ALA A 222 7.29 -8.82 -5.45
C ALA A 222 7.47 -10.29 -5.02
N MET A 223 6.41 -11.09 -5.02
CA MET A 223 6.47 -12.53 -4.74
C MET A 223 7.26 -13.30 -5.81
N VAL A 224 7.09 -12.95 -7.09
CA VAL A 224 7.83 -13.55 -8.21
C VAL A 224 9.30 -13.17 -8.14
N LEU A 225 9.63 -11.91 -7.87
CA LEU A 225 11.01 -11.46 -7.68
C LEU A 225 11.65 -12.20 -6.50
N LYS A 226 10.97 -12.30 -5.36
CA LYS A 226 11.42 -13.08 -4.20
C LYS A 226 11.71 -14.54 -4.57
N GLY A 227 10.89 -15.17 -5.41
CA GLY A 227 11.10 -16.55 -5.86
C GLY A 227 12.31 -16.76 -6.79
N LYS A 228 12.74 -15.71 -7.50
CA LYS A 228 13.92 -15.73 -8.39
C LYS A 228 15.22 -15.35 -7.69
N VAL A 229 15.11 -14.76 -6.51
CA VAL A 229 16.28 -14.32 -5.74
C VAL A 229 16.91 -15.52 -5.03
N THR A 230 18.09 -15.93 -5.50
CA THR A 230 18.88 -17.01 -4.90
C THR A 230 19.92 -16.45 -3.94
N LYS A 231 20.44 -17.29 -3.04
CA LYS A 231 21.56 -16.92 -2.15
C LYS A 231 22.78 -16.57 -3.01
N ALA A 232 23.64 -15.66 -2.54
CA ALA A 232 24.89 -15.32 -3.21
C ALA A 232 25.77 -16.55 -3.50
N SER A 233 25.65 -17.61 -2.69
CA SER A 233 26.31 -18.90 -2.88
C SER A 233 25.87 -19.68 -4.13
N ASP A 234 24.68 -19.41 -4.68
CA ASP A 234 24.12 -20.06 -5.88
C ASP A 234 24.26 -19.21 -7.16
N GLY A 235 25.24 -18.30 -7.20
CA GLY A 235 25.55 -17.52 -8.41
C GLY A 235 24.62 -16.33 -8.64
N TYR A 236 24.20 -15.65 -7.57
CA TYR A 236 23.55 -14.35 -7.66
C TYR A 236 24.59 -13.27 -7.97
N THR A 237 24.74 -12.94 -9.26
CA THR A 237 25.62 -11.86 -9.71
C THR A 237 24.98 -10.50 -9.43
N LEU A 238 25.81 -9.47 -9.23
CA LEU A 238 25.35 -8.08 -9.08
C LEU A 238 24.46 -7.64 -10.26
N ASP A 239 24.74 -8.13 -11.46
CA ASP A 239 23.95 -7.87 -12.67
C ASP A 239 22.51 -8.39 -12.55
N LYS A 240 22.31 -9.59 -11.99
CA LYS A 240 20.97 -10.10 -11.67
C LYS A 240 20.29 -9.26 -10.58
N GLY A 241 21.07 -8.76 -9.62
CA GLY A 241 20.64 -7.80 -8.62
C GLY A 241 20.04 -6.52 -9.20
N PHE A 242 20.78 -5.87 -10.10
CA PHE A 242 20.31 -4.68 -10.79
C PHE A 242 19.16 -4.98 -11.75
N ALA A 243 19.14 -6.15 -12.40
CA ALA A 243 18.02 -6.57 -13.24
C ALA A 243 16.71 -6.74 -12.44
N HIS A 244 16.77 -7.32 -11.24
CA HIS A 244 15.60 -7.43 -10.36
C HIS A 244 15.17 -6.10 -9.76
N LEU A 245 16.13 -5.21 -9.44
CA LEU A 245 15.82 -3.84 -9.04
C LEU A 245 15.11 -3.08 -10.17
N ALA A 246 15.63 -3.15 -11.40
CA ALA A 246 15.04 -2.50 -12.57
C ALA A 246 13.65 -3.06 -12.88
N ALA A 247 13.47 -4.39 -12.85
CA ALA A 247 12.18 -5.02 -13.06
C ALA A 247 11.13 -4.54 -12.02
N GLY A 248 11.54 -4.43 -10.76
CA GLY A 248 10.68 -3.91 -9.70
C GLY A 248 10.32 -2.44 -9.89
N LEU A 249 11.30 -1.60 -10.21
CA LEU A 249 11.09 -0.16 -10.47
C LEU A 249 10.19 0.10 -11.67
N THR A 250 10.40 -0.60 -12.79
CA THR A 250 9.57 -0.46 -14.00
C THR A 250 8.12 -0.81 -13.68
N CYS A 251 7.86 -1.99 -13.12
CA CYS A 251 6.50 -2.39 -12.74
C CYS A 251 5.87 -1.42 -11.72
N GLY A 252 6.65 -0.99 -10.73
CA GLY A 252 6.21 -0.05 -9.71
C GLY A 252 5.79 1.31 -10.28
N LEU A 253 6.64 1.92 -11.10
CA LEU A 253 6.39 3.24 -11.70
C LEU A 253 5.25 3.20 -12.73
N CYS A 254 5.13 2.13 -13.49
CA CYS A 254 4.00 1.94 -14.42
C CYS A 254 2.69 1.74 -13.65
N GLY A 255 2.70 0.99 -12.54
CA GLY A 255 1.57 0.88 -11.62
C GLY A 255 1.19 2.22 -10.98
N LEU A 256 2.18 3.04 -10.61
CA LEU A 256 1.96 4.40 -10.10
C LEU A 256 1.26 5.28 -11.15
N GLY A 257 1.74 5.26 -12.39
CA GLY A 257 1.16 6.01 -13.51
C GLY A 257 -0.27 5.55 -13.84
N ALA A 258 -0.51 4.24 -13.90
CA ALA A 258 -1.83 3.67 -14.12
C ALA A 258 -2.82 4.06 -13.01
N GLY A 259 -2.40 3.98 -11.73
CA GLY A 259 -3.21 4.40 -10.60
C GLY A 259 -3.54 5.90 -10.60
N TYR A 260 -2.59 6.74 -11.06
CA TYR A 260 -2.81 8.17 -11.25
C TYR A 260 -3.87 8.46 -12.33
N ALA A 261 -3.76 7.80 -13.49
CA ALA A 261 -4.73 7.90 -14.57
C ALA A 261 -6.13 7.43 -14.14
N ILE A 262 -6.21 6.27 -13.48
CA ILE A 262 -7.47 5.73 -12.93
C ILE A 262 -8.09 6.68 -11.91
N GLY A 263 -7.29 7.35 -11.08
CA GLY A 263 -7.80 8.33 -10.12
C GLY A 263 -8.46 9.54 -10.78
N ILE A 264 -7.84 10.11 -11.82
CA ILE A 264 -8.39 11.27 -12.54
C ILE A 264 -9.61 10.88 -13.37
N VAL A 265 -9.50 9.78 -14.13
CA VAL A 265 -10.59 9.25 -14.95
C VAL A 265 -11.76 8.80 -14.07
N GLY A 266 -11.47 8.20 -12.92
CA GLY A 266 -12.46 7.81 -11.93
C GLY A 266 -13.21 9.01 -11.38
N ASP A 267 -12.52 10.04 -10.89
CA ASP A 267 -13.15 11.26 -10.34
C ASP A 267 -14.00 12.00 -11.39
N ALA A 268 -13.48 12.21 -12.60
CA ALA A 268 -14.20 12.88 -13.68
C ALA A 268 -15.34 12.01 -14.25
N GLY A 269 -15.08 10.72 -14.46
CA GLY A 269 -16.00 9.76 -15.06
C GLY A 269 -17.21 9.47 -14.19
N VAL A 270 -17.04 9.33 -12.87
CA VAL A 270 -18.19 9.12 -11.95
C VAL A 270 -19.07 10.37 -11.87
N ARG A 271 -18.48 11.58 -11.90
CA ARG A 271 -19.24 12.85 -11.94
C ARG A 271 -19.97 13.04 -13.27
N GLY A 272 -19.34 12.70 -14.41
CA GLY A 272 -19.96 12.76 -15.73
C GLY A 272 -21.10 11.74 -15.88
N THR A 273 -20.92 10.53 -15.35
CA THR A 273 -21.95 9.48 -15.32
C THR A 273 -23.17 9.90 -14.49
N ALA A 274 -22.97 10.75 -13.48
CA ALA A 274 -24.05 11.36 -12.71
C ALA A 274 -24.96 12.27 -13.55
N GLN A 275 -24.46 12.86 -14.63
CA GLN A 275 -25.26 13.68 -15.56
C GLN A 275 -25.87 12.80 -16.66
N GLN A 276 -25.04 11.98 -17.30
CA GLN A 276 -25.46 11.09 -18.39
C GLN A 276 -25.02 9.64 -18.12
N PRO A 277 -25.94 8.72 -17.78
CA PRO A 277 -25.59 7.35 -17.44
C PRO A 277 -24.97 6.56 -18.60
N ARG A 278 -25.10 7.05 -19.85
CA ARG A 278 -24.45 6.45 -21.04
C ARG A 278 -22.93 6.61 -21.04
N LEU A 279 -22.37 7.60 -20.32
CA LEU A 279 -20.91 7.75 -20.19
C LEU A 279 -20.24 6.62 -19.39
N PHE A 280 -21.02 5.82 -18.66
CA PHE A 280 -20.48 4.74 -17.82
C PHE A 280 -19.62 3.74 -18.62
N VAL A 281 -20.08 3.36 -19.81
CA VAL A 281 -19.34 2.43 -20.68
C VAL A 281 -18.05 3.08 -21.19
N GLY A 282 -18.10 4.37 -21.55
CA GLY A 282 -16.92 5.12 -21.98
C GLY A 282 -15.88 5.25 -20.86
N MET A 283 -16.32 5.52 -19.63
CA MET A 283 -15.45 5.55 -18.45
C MET A 283 -14.75 4.19 -18.25
N ILE A 284 -15.50 3.08 -18.29
CA ILE A 284 -14.91 1.74 -18.14
C ILE A 284 -13.86 1.46 -19.22
N LEU A 285 -14.13 1.80 -20.48
CA LEU A 285 -13.16 1.62 -21.56
C LEU A 285 -11.86 2.38 -21.31
N ILE A 286 -11.94 3.65 -20.87
CA ILE A 286 -10.76 4.45 -20.54
C ILE A 286 -10.00 3.82 -19.35
N LEU A 287 -10.70 3.31 -18.34
CA LEU A 287 -10.08 2.63 -17.20
C LEU A 287 -9.35 1.35 -17.63
N ILE A 288 -9.92 0.55 -18.53
CA ILE A 288 -9.28 -0.65 -19.08
C ILE A 288 -7.99 -0.27 -19.82
N PHE A 289 -8.01 0.77 -20.67
CA PHE A 289 -6.81 1.26 -21.35
C PHE A 289 -5.74 1.79 -20.39
N SER A 290 -6.15 2.29 -19.22
CA SER A 290 -5.21 2.74 -18.17
C SER A 290 -4.57 1.57 -17.42
N GLU A 291 -5.31 0.47 -17.20
CA GLU A 291 -4.83 -0.71 -16.49
C GLU A 291 -3.86 -1.56 -17.33
N VAL A 292 -4.15 -1.75 -18.63
CA VAL A 292 -3.32 -2.58 -19.52
C VAL A 292 -1.88 -2.09 -19.66
N GLY A 293 -1.61 -0.80 -19.36
CA GLY A 293 -0.26 -0.23 -19.38
C GLY A 293 0.71 -0.90 -18.39
N ILE A 294 0.20 -1.59 -17.36
CA ILE A 294 1.05 -2.34 -16.42
C ILE A 294 1.55 -3.66 -17.03
N PHE A 295 0.75 -4.30 -17.89
CA PHE A 295 1.07 -5.63 -18.42
C PHE A 295 2.18 -5.61 -19.49
N THR A 296 2.39 -4.48 -20.16
CA THR A 296 3.40 -4.37 -21.21
C THR A 296 4.85 -4.50 -20.71
N ASP A 297 5.11 -4.34 -19.41
CA ASP A 297 6.46 -4.40 -18.85
C ASP A 297 6.85 -5.77 -18.26
N VAL A 298 5.90 -6.72 -18.18
CA VAL A 298 6.13 -8.03 -17.55
C VAL A 298 6.41 -9.15 -18.57
N SER A 299 6.34 -8.83 -19.87
CA SER A 299 6.65 -9.75 -20.98
C SER A 299 8.09 -9.57 -21.47
#